data_AF-A0A521LZ50-F1
#
_entry.id   AF-A0A521LZ50-F1
#
_cell.length_a   1.000
_cell.length_b   1.000
_cell.length_c   1.000
_cell.angle_alpha   90.00
_cell.angle_beta   90.00
_cell.angle_gamma   90.00
#
_symmetry.space_group_name_H-M   'P 1'
#
loop_
_entity.id
_entity.type
_entity.pdbx_description
1 polymer ?
#
loop_
_entity_poly.entity_id
_entity_poly.type
_entity_poly.pdbx_seq_one_letter_code
_entity_poly.pdbx_strand_id
1 'polypeptide(L)'
;MPLTLKAQKPKDYSETPLTLGEHLKKRRRELGLLQREAGERMGVSAETVANWEKGNTMPPPSQFKPVIDFLGYDPMPAPQTLAERLKAKRRALGVTFSQVARYLGWDAGTLTRYLDGTWRIPAARARALEEFLGTDATATLPQPLQDPGR
;
A
#
# COMPACT_ATOMS: atom_id res chain seq x y z
N MET A 1 53.47 -7.63 4.37
CA MET A 1 52.11 -8.07 3.97
C MET A 1 51.14 -6.91 4.24
N PRO A 2 50.69 -6.15 3.22
CA PRO A 2 49.69 -5.11 3.45
C PRO A 2 48.28 -5.72 3.48
N LEU A 3 47.52 -5.42 4.54
CA LEU A 3 46.11 -5.79 4.68
C LEU A 3 45.25 -4.81 3.84
N THR A 4 44.64 -5.29 2.76
CA THR A 4 43.70 -4.49 1.95
C THR A 4 42.32 -4.50 2.60
N LEU A 5 41.95 -3.39 3.26
CA LEU A 5 40.58 -3.15 3.70
C LEU A 5 39.70 -2.90 2.48
N LYS A 6 38.86 -3.88 2.10
CA LYS A 6 37.77 -3.65 1.14
C LYS A 6 36.79 -2.68 1.80
N ALA A 7 36.82 -1.42 1.37
CA ALA A 7 35.88 -0.40 1.80
C ALA A 7 34.45 -0.93 1.60
N GLN A 8 33.72 -1.11 2.70
CA GLN A 8 32.29 -1.41 2.66
C GLN A 8 31.62 -0.20 2.01
N LYS A 9 31.02 -0.40 0.82
CA LYS A 9 30.30 0.67 0.11
C LYS A 9 29.30 1.30 1.10
N PRO A 10 29.25 2.63 1.24
CA PRO A 10 28.31 3.28 2.14
C PRO A 10 26.89 2.82 1.81
N LYS A 11 26.13 2.44 2.83
CA LYS A 11 24.72 2.04 2.68
C LYS A 11 23.92 3.24 2.18
N ASP A 12 23.65 3.29 0.88
CA ASP A 12 22.84 4.32 0.21
C ASP A 12 21.33 4.15 0.46
N TYR A 13 20.93 3.41 1.49
CA TYR A 13 19.54 3.08 1.78
C TYR A 13 19.22 3.25 3.27
N SER A 14 18.04 3.81 3.57
CA SER A 14 17.52 4.00 4.93
C SER A 14 17.34 2.63 5.61
N GLU A 15 17.89 2.47 6.82
CA GLU A 15 17.68 1.23 7.60
C GLU A 15 16.22 1.11 8.09
N THR A 16 15.56 2.26 8.27
CA THR A 16 14.13 2.43 8.56
C THR A 16 13.40 3.02 7.35
N PRO A 17 13.06 2.21 6.32
CA PRO A 17 12.26 2.67 5.19
C PRO A 17 10.87 3.11 5.66
N LEU A 18 10.41 4.28 5.22
CA LEU A 18 9.07 4.82 5.54
C LEU A 18 8.14 4.75 4.33
N THR A 19 8.71 4.79 3.13
CA THR A 19 7.96 4.75 1.87
C THR A 19 8.16 3.43 1.14
N LEU A 20 7.17 3.03 0.34
CA LEU A 20 7.26 1.82 -0.49
C LEU A 20 8.51 1.82 -1.39
N GLY A 21 8.92 3.00 -1.87
CA GLY A 21 10.16 3.19 -2.63
C GLY A 21 11.42 2.87 -1.83
N GLU A 22 11.48 3.32 -0.57
CA GLU A 22 12.60 3.00 0.32
C GLU A 22 12.62 1.52 0.70
N HIS A 23 11.46 0.89 0.90
CA HIS A 23 11.37 -0.55 1.14
C HIS A 23 11.90 -1.35 -0.06
N LEU A 24 11.51 -0.96 -1.29
CA LEU A 24 12.03 -1.54 -2.53
C LEU A 24 13.55 -1.35 -2.65
N LYS A 25 14.04 -0.13 -2.42
CA LYS A 25 15.47 0.20 -2.47
C LYS A 25 16.25 -0.61 -1.45
N LYS A 26 15.78 -0.71 -0.21
CA LYS A 26 16.38 -1.52 0.85
C LYS A 26 16.44 -2.99 0.43
N ARG A 27 15.31 -3.58 0.04
CA ARG A 27 15.25 -5.00 -0.34
C ARG A 27 16.14 -5.32 -1.53
N ARG A 28 16.15 -4.47 -2.56
CA ARG A 28 17.04 -4.62 -3.72
C ARG A 28 18.51 -4.62 -3.30
N ARG A 29 18.89 -3.70 -2.40
CA ARG A 29 20.27 -3.59 -1.90
C ARG A 29 20.66 -4.75 -0.99
N GLU A 30 19.76 -5.26 -0.16
CA GLU A 30 19.95 -6.46 0.66
C GLU A 30 20.19 -7.71 -0.21
N LEU A 31 19.48 -7.81 -1.34
CA LEU A 31 19.64 -8.89 -2.30
C LEU A 31 20.82 -8.68 -3.27
N GLY A 32 21.52 -7.53 -3.20
CA GLY A 32 22.63 -7.20 -4.09
C GLY A 32 22.24 -6.98 -5.55
N LEU A 33 20.96 -6.73 -5.84
CA LEU A 33 20.42 -6.64 -7.20
C LEU A 33 20.57 -5.25 -7.82
N LEU A 34 20.72 -5.22 -9.15
CA LEU A 34 20.59 -4.02 -9.97
C LEU A 34 19.10 -3.68 -10.17
N GLN A 35 18.80 -2.42 -10.51
CA GLN A 35 17.42 -1.98 -10.78
C GLN A 35 16.77 -2.76 -11.93
N ARG A 36 17.56 -3.13 -12.95
CA ARG A 36 17.10 -3.97 -14.07
C ARG A 36 16.70 -5.37 -13.60
N GLU A 37 17.51 -6.00 -12.76
CA GLU A 37 17.23 -7.36 -12.24
C GLU A 37 16.01 -7.36 -11.31
N ALA A 38 15.85 -6.32 -10.48
CA ALA A 38 14.66 -6.14 -9.67
C ALA A 38 13.41 -5.95 -10.56
N GLY A 39 13.52 -5.16 -11.63
CA GLY A 39 12.46 -4.98 -12.62
C GLY A 39 12.07 -6.28 -13.31
N GLU A 40 13.04 -7.07 -13.76
CA GLU A 40 12.80 -8.39 -14.37
C GLU A 40 12.03 -9.32 -13.44
N ARG A 41 12.37 -9.35 -12.14
CA ARG A 41 11.65 -10.16 -11.14
C ARG A 41 10.22 -9.68 -10.89
N MET A 42 9.96 -8.38 -11.04
CA MET A 42 8.65 -7.75 -10.84
C MET A 42 7.84 -7.59 -12.14
N GLY A 43 8.41 -7.96 -13.29
CA GLY A 43 7.80 -7.77 -14.61
C GLY A 43 7.69 -6.31 -15.05
N VAL A 44 8.58 -5.42 -14.60
CA VAL A 44 8.58 -3.98 -14.94
C VAL A 44 9.94 -3.51 -15.44
N SER A 45 9.98 -2.34 -16.08
CA SER A 45 11.24 -1.76 -16.57
C SER A 45 12.11 -1.23 -15.43
N ALA A 46 13.43 -1.17 -15.65
CA ALA A 46 14.37 -0.59 -14.68
C ALA A 46 14.04 0.87 -14.34
N GLU A 47 13.54 1.64 -15.30
CA GLU A 47 13.08 3.02 -15.10
C GLU A 47 11.87 3.10 -14.19
N THR A 48 10.91 2.18 -14.35
CA THR A 48 9.76 2.08 -13.45
C THR A 48 10.21 1.82 -12.01
N VAL A 49 11.13 0.88 -11.81
CA VAL A 49 11.72 0.62 -10.48
C VAL A 49 12.44 1.85 -9.95
N ALA A 50 13.25 2.53 -10.76
CA ALA A 50 13.97 3.73 -10.34
C ALA A 50 13.02 4.87 -9.94
N ASN A 51 11.89 5.03 -10.63
CA ASN A 51 10.86 6.01 -10.28
C ASN A 51 10.14 5.67 -8.98
N TRP A 52 9.86 4.39 -8.74
CA TRP A 52 9.29 3.93 -7.46
C TRP A 52 10.27 4.12 -6.31
N GLU A 53 11.54 3.74 -6.48
CA GLU A 53 12.59 3.91 -5.46
C GLU A 53 12.84 5.38 -5.08
N LYS A 54 12.65 6.31 -6.03
CA LYS A 54 12.74 7.75 -5.79
C LYS A 54 11.47 8.36 -5.20
N GLY A 55 10.37 7.61 -5.15
CA GLY A 55 9.06 8.13 -4.74
C GLY A 55 8.39 9.04 -5.78
N ASN A 56 8.88 9.06 -7.02
CA ASN A 56 8.30 9.87 -8.10
C ASN A 56 6.92 9.36 -8.54
N THR A 57 6.73 8.04 -8.53
CA THR A 57 5.48 7.39 -8.90
C THR A 57 5.18 6.22 -7.97
N MET A 58 3.90 5.95 -7.74
CA MET A 58 3.47 4.75 -7.02
C MET A 58 3.19 3.61 -8.00
N PRO A 59 3.43 2.34 -7.61
CA PRO A 59 3.04 1.19 -8.40
C PRO A 59 1.52 1.18 -8.60
N PRO A 60 1.02 0.87 -9.80
CA PRO A 60 -0.40 0.69 -10.02
C PRO A 60 -0.91 -0.55 -9.25
N PRO A 61 -2.22 -0.66 -8.99
CA PRO A 61 -2.80 -1.78 -8.23
C PRO A 61 -2.38 -3.16 -8.72
N SER A 62 -2.27 -3.35 -10.04
CA SER A 62 -1.83 -4.61 -10.66
C SER A 62 -0.40 -5.01 -10.27
N GLN A 63 0.44 -4.05 -9.91
CA GLN A 63 1.85 -4.26 -9.59
C GLN A 63 2.14 -4.35 -8.09
N PHE A 64 1.14 -4.15 -7.23
CA PHE A 64 1.29 -4.37 -5.80
C PHE A 64 1.61 -5.83 -5.47
N LYS A 65 0.98 -6.79 -6.17
CA LYS A 65 1.22 -8.22 -5.91
C LYS A 65 2.68 -8.62 -6.18
N PRO A 66 3.26 -8.36 -7.37
CA PRO A 66 4.68 -8.59 -7.63
C PRO A 66 5.61 -7.87 -6.65
N VAL A 67 5.27 -6.64 -6.25
CA VAL A 67 6.08 -5.86 -5.30
C VAL A 67 6.06 -6.49 -3.91
N ILE A 68 4.89 -6.93 -3.42
CA ILE A 68 4.76 -7.63 -2.14
C ILE A 68 5.49 -8.97 -2.18
N ASP A 69 5.35 -9.73 -3.26
CA ASP A 69 6.07 -11.00 -3.44
C ASP A 69 7.60 -10.78 -3.45
N PHE A 70 8.07 -9.70 -4.09
CA PHE A 70 9.49 -9.31 -4.09
C PHE A 70 10.00 -8.90 -2.70
N LEU A 71 9.18 -8.17 -1.94
CA LEU A 71 9.51 -7.72 -0.59
C LEU A 71 9.44 -8.84 0.45
N GLY A 72 8.53 -9.80 0.26
CA GLY A 72 8.21 -10.85 1.23
C GLY A 72 7.37 -10.37 2.42
N TYR A 73 6.98 -9.10 2.43
CA TYR A 73 6.11 -8.47 3.44
C TYR A 73 5.40 -7.25 2.82
N ASP A 74 4.27 -6.81 3.41
CA ASP A 74 3.60 -5.58 2.97
C ASP A 74 4.39 -4.36 3.50
N PRO A 75 5.00 -3.54 2.61
CA PRO A 75 5.80 -2.37 3.01
C PRO A 75 4.94 -1.15 3.39
N MET A 76 3.62 -1.23 3.25
CA MET A 76 2.78 -0.10 3.62
C MET A 76 2.79 0.05 5.14
N PRO A 77 3.01 1.27 5.65
CA PRO A 77 3.06 1.49 7.09
C PRO A 77 1.77 0.96 7.73
N ALA A 78 1.91 0.41 8.94
CA ALA A 78 0.78 0.00 9.75
C ALA A 78 -0.19 1.19 9.80
N PRO A 79 -1.39 1.04 9.23
CA PRO A 79 -2.22 2.18 8.90
C PRO A 79 -2.65 2.92 10.18
N GLN A 80 -2.09 4.10 10.42
CA GLN A 80 -2.36 4.91 11.62
C GLN A 80 -3.69 5.67 11.50
N THR A 81 -4.14 5.89 10.26
CA THR A 81 -5.39 6.58 9.97
C THR A 81 -6.44 5.61 9.43
N LEU A 82 -7.71 5.88 9.72
CA LEU A 82 -8.86 5.14 9.14
C LEU A 82 -8.72 5.00 7.62
N ALA A 83 -8.18 6.04 6.98
CA ALA A 83 -8.02 6.09 5.53
C ALA A 83 -7.01 5.10 4.99
N GLU A 84 -5.87 4.97 5.66
CA GLU A 84 -4.87 3.97 5.30
C GLU A 84 -5.34 2.56 5.62
N ARG A 85 -6.11 2.38 6.71
CA ARG A 85 -6.70 1.08 7.08
C ARG A 85 -7.66 0.64 5.98
N LEU A 86 -8.47 1.56 5.47
CA LEU A 86 -9.40 1.31 4.38
C LEU A 86 -8.67 1.01 3.07
N LYS A 87 -7.61 1.76 2.76
CA LYS A 87 -6.75 1.49 1.60
C LYS A 87 -6.14 0.09 1.68
N ALA A 88 -5.63 -0.32 2.83
CA ALA A 88 -5.04 -1.63 3.05
C ALA A 88 -6.07 -2.76 2.88
N LYS A 89 -7.22 -2.63 3.54
CA LYS A 89 -8.30 -3.62 3.43
C LYS A 89 -8.87 -3.73 2.02
N ARG A 90 -8.97 -2.60 1.33
CA ARG A 90 -9.37 -2.54 -0.08
C ARG A 90 -8.41 -3.30 -0.99
N ARG A 91 -7.10 -3.19 -0.76
CA ARG A 91 -6.08 -3.97 -1.49
C ARG A 91 -6.23 -5.46 -1.22
N ALA A 92 -6.49 -5.84 0.03
CA ALA A 92 -6.70 -7.25 0.40
C ALA A 92 -7.96 -7.85 -0.24
N LEU A 93 -9.04 -7.08 -0.33
CA LEU A 93 -10.33 -7.53 -0.88
C LEU A 93 -10.46 -7.32 -2.40
N GLY A 94 -9.55 -6.58 -3.04
CA GLY A 94 -9.61 -6.26 -4.47
C GLY A 94 -10.75 -5.31 -4.88
N VAL A 95 -11.29 -4.54 -3.93
CA VAL A 95 -12.47 -3.68 -4.15
C VAL A 95 -12.07 -2.24 -4.47
N THR A 96 -12.99 -1.41 -4.95
CA THR A 96 -12.74 0.03 -5.21
C THR A 96 -13.32 0.91 -4.11
N PHE A 97 -12.92 2.18 -4.04
CA PHE A 97 -13.51 3.12 -3.06
C PHE A 97 -15.01 3.30 -3.30
N SER A 98 -15.45 3.31 -4.55
CA SER A 98 -16.87 3.45 -4.91
C SER A 98 -17.69 2.24 -4.47
N GLN A 99 -17.13 1.03 -4.52
CA GLN A 99 -17.80 -0.18 -4.03
C GLN A 99 -17.96 -0.14 -2.51
N VAL A 100 -16.92 0.29 -1.79
CA VAL A 100 -16.98 0.47 -0.33
C VAL A 100 -17.95 1.58 0.05
N ALA A 101 -17.93 2.72 -0.65
CA ALA A 101 -18.87 3.81 -0.42
C ALA A 101 -20.32 3.35 -0.63
N ARG A 102 -20.58 2.61 -1.72
CA ARG A 102 -21.90 2.04 -2.00
C ARG A 102 -22.36 1.04 -0.93
N TYR A 103 -21.45 0.23 -0.40
CA TYR A 103 -21.74 -0.68 0.71
C TYR A 103 -22.14 0.08 1.98
N LEU A 104 -21.48 1.21 2.25
CA LEU A 104 -21.77 2.06 3.41
C LEU A 104 -22.96 3.03 3.19
N GLY A 105 -23.58 3.02 2.00
CA GLY A 105 -24.63 3.97 1.62
C GLY A 105 -24.13 5.41 1.43
N TRP A 106 -22.84 5.59 1.15
CA TRP A 106 -22.22 6.91 0.98
C TRP A 106 -21.84 7.18 -0.48
N ASP A 107 -21.73 8.45 -0.81
CA ASP A 107 -21.13 8.89 -2.07
C ASP A 107 -19.60 8.70 -2.05
N ALA A 108 -19.03 8.30 -3.20
CA ALA A 108 -17.60 8.03 -3.33
C ALA A 108 -16.74 9.29 -3.13
N GLY A 109 -17.23 10.47 -3.52
CA GLY A 109 -16.58 11.76 -3.28
C GLY A 109 -16.63 12.14 -1.80
N THR A 110 -17.75 11.85 -1.13
CA THR A 110 -17.88 12.04 0.34
C THR A 110 -16.86 11.18 1.09
N LEU A 111 -16.76 9.89 0.74
CA LEU A 111 -15.76 9.01 1.33
C LEU A 111 -14.34 9.53 1.04
N THR A 112 -14.05 9.97 -0.18
CA THR A 112 -12.72 10.49 -0.54
C THR A 112 -12.35 11.74 0.27
N ARG A 113 -13.26 12.70 0.43
CA ARG A 113 -13.04 13.93 1.23
C ARG A 113 -12.80 13.64 2.72
N TYR A 114 -13.44 12.60 3.23
CA TYR A 114 -13.21 12.11 4.58
C TYR A 114 -11.85 11.43 4.73
N LEU A 115 -11.43 10.66 3.73
CA LEU A 115 -10.15 9.93 3.73
C LEU A 115 -8.94 10.84 3.50
N ASP A 116 -9.12 11.92 2.74
CA ASP A 116 -8.09 12.93 2.46
C ASP A 116 -7.93 13.94 3.61
N GLY A 117 -8.81 13.87 4.63
CA GLY A 117 -8.78 14.77 5.78
C GLY A 117 -9.34 16.16 5.49
N THR A 118 -9.84 16.41 4.28
CA THR A 118 -10.55 17.65 3.93
C THR A 118 -11.76 17.85 4.84
N TRP A 119 -12.47 16.76 5.14
CA TRP A 119 -13.67 16.77 5.97
C TRP A 119 -13.50 15.90 7.21
N ARG A 120 -13.95 16.38 8.37
CA ARG A 120 -13.98 15.58 9.61
C ARG A 120 -15.07 14.53 9.51
N ILE A 121 -14.72 13.27 9.73
CA ILE A 121 -15.68 12.16 9.77
C ILE A 121 -16.52 12.26 11.05
N PRO A 122 -17.86 12.29 10.96
CA PRO A 122 -18.73 12.18 12.12
C PRO A 122 -18.57 10.82 12.82
N ALA A 123 -18.62 10.77 14.15
CA ALA A 123 -18.38 9.55 14.93
C ALA A 123 -19.24 8.34 14.50
N ALA A 124 -20.51 8.57 14.11
CA ALA A 124 -21.39 7.52 13.59
C ALA A 124 -20.88 6.90 12.28
N ARG A 125 -20.34 7.73 11.37
CA ARG A 125 -19.74 7.26 10.10
C ARG A 125 -18.39 6.60 10.34
N ALA A 126 -17.59 7.13 11.27
CA ALA A 126 -16.32 6.50 11.65
C ALA A 126 -16.55 5.09 12.18
N ARG A 127 -17.59 4.87 13.01
CA ARG A 127 -17.96 3.53 13.49
C ARG A 127 -18.32 2.57 12.37
N ALA A 128 -19.18 2.97 11.42
CA ALA A 128 -19.52 2.10 10.28
C ALA A 128 -18.29 1.72 9.44
N LEU A 129 -17.34 2.66 9.29
CA LEU A 129 -16.08 2.38 8.62
C LEU A 129 -15.18 1.44 9.43
N GLU A 130 -15.11 1.63 10.76
CA GLU A 130 -14.37 0.76 11.68
C GLU A 130 -14.97 -0.65 11.73
N GLU A 131 -16.29 -0.80 11.68
CA GLU A 131 -16.97 -2.09 11.56
C GLU A 131 -16.57 -2.78 10.25
N PHE A 132 -16.61 -2.06 9.12
CA PHE A 132 -16.10 -2.58 7.85
C PHE A 132 -14.62 -2.94 7.93
N LEU A 133 -13.81 -2.22 8.70
CA LEU A 133 -12.39 -2.52 8.95
C LEU A 133 -12.19 -3.68 9.93
N GLY A 134 -13.14 -3.94 10.82
CA GLY A 134 -13.13 -5.01 11.82
C GLY A 134 -13.64 -6.35 11.30
N THR A 135 -14.46 -6.40 10.25
CA THR A 135 -14.93 -7.66 9.64
C THR A 135 -13.76 -8.47 9.07
N ASP A 136 -13.38 -9.59 9.67
CA ASP A 136 -12.23 -10.40 9.25
C ASP A 136 -12.07 -10.55 7.73
N ALA A 137 -10.84 -10.35 7.25
CA ALA A 137 -10.45 -10.30 5.83
C ALA A 137 -10.79 -11.57 5.03
N THR A 138 -11.23 -12.64 5.69
CA THR A 138 -11.72 -13.89 5.11
C THR A 138 -13.14 -13.78 4.55
N ALA A 139 -13.88 -12.72 4.87
CA ALA A 139 -15.20 -12.50 4.33
C ALA A 139 -15.13 -11.89 2.92
N THR A 140 -15.56 -12.64 1.91
CA THR A 140 -16.11 -12.08 0.67
C THR A 140 -17.01 -10.90 1.03
N LEU A 141 -16.91 -9.78 0.29
CA LEU A 141 -17.72 -8.57 0.51
C LEU A 141 -19.11 -8.95 1.04
N PRO A 142 -19.45 -8.65 2.31
CA PRO A 142 -20.78 -8.93 2.81
C PRO A 142 -21.79 -8.26 1.87
N GLN A 143 -22.91 -8.93 1.64
CA GLN A 143 -23.91 -8.44 0.70
C GLN A 143 -24.31 -7.01 1.09
N PRO A 144 -24.48 -6.09 0.12
CA PRO A 144 -24.84 -4.71 0.40
C PRO A 144 -26.02 -4.71 1.36
N LEU A 145 -25.93 -3.91 2.42
CA LEU A 145 -27.01 -3.72 3.38
C LEU A 145 -28.27 -3.41 2.56
N GLN A 146 -29.16 -4.40 2.44
CA GLN A 146 -30.38 -4.25 1.66
C GLN A 146 -31.19 -3.18 2.38
N ASP A 147 -31.42 -2.08 1.67
CA ASP A 147 -32.32 -1.01 2.06
C ASP A 147 -33.68 -1.62 2.41
N PRO A 148 -34.10 -1.62 3.69
CA PRO A 148 -35.44 -2.04 4.03
C PRO A 148 -36.36 -0.84 3.80
N GLY A 149 -36.78 -0.67 2.55
CA GLY A 149 -37.97 0.08 2.23
C GLY A 149 -37.79 1.57 1.95
N ARG A 150 -38.05 1.88 0.68
CA ARG A 150 -38.68 3.09 0.16
C ARG A 150 -39.58 3.85 1.14
#